data_AF-A0A5M5PGL4-F1
#
_entry.id   AF-A0A5M5PGL4-F1
#
_cell.length_a   1.000
_cell.length_b   1.000
_cell.length_c   1.000
_cell.angle_alpha   90.00
_cell.angle_beta   90.00
_cell.angle_gamma   90.00
#
_symmetry.space_group_name_H-M   'P 1'
#
loop_
_entity.id
_entity.type
_entity.pdbx_description
1 polymer ?
#
loop_
_entity_poly.entity_id
_entity_poly.type
_entity_poly.pdbx_seq_one_letter_code
_entity_poly.pdbx_strand_id
1 'polypeptide(L)'
;MNIAEYAEQLFNLAYSQEMIDFITSLDGASSDEWRMKVTAIQGYYFFVFYKSTNQFFIVGYMRRGNNTTDFVYINLNNAFILSQHLLSRFRKRVIADGIKYDLRGRMFDILEHSIQTLININEEIYLCNTGISDKYNDNYFAWTKFGLIPVIRYSDIVFCGTTFISVDMLNEKQKELWDSVHSKLLEHKLLRK
;
A
#
# COMPACT_ATOMS: atom_id res chain seq x y z
N MET A 1 -19.15 11.04 1.16
CA MET A 1 -18.23 10.42 0.21
C MET A 1 -17.98 8.99 0.66
N ASN A 2 -18.20 8.03 -0.24
CA ASN A 2 -17.89 6.63 0.05
C ASN A 2 -16.36 6.41 -0.04
N ILE A 3 -15.88 5.26 0.42
CA ILE A 3 -14.44 5.00 0.49
C ILE A 3 -13.77 4.89 -0.90
N ALA A 4 -14.50 4.41 -1.90
CA ALA A 4 -13.99 4.29 -3.26
C ALA A 4 -13.80 5.67 -3.89
N GLU A 5 -14.82 6.53 -3.82
CA GLU A 5 -14.76 7.94 -4.25
C GLU A 5 -13.62 8.69 -3.52
N TYR A 6 -13.48 8.47 -2.21
CA TYR A 6 -12.40 9.07 -1.43
C TYR A 6 -11.01 8.62 -1.94
N ALA A 7 -10.85 7.33 -2.22
CA ALA A 7 -9.59 6.77 -2.71
C ALA A 7 -9.28 7.24 -4.14
N GLU A 8 -10.29 7.36 -5.02
CA GLU A 8 -10.12 7.93 -6.36
C GLU A 8 -9.67 9.39 -6.29
N GLN A 9 -10.31 10.19 -5.42
CA GLN A 9 -9.92 11.58 -5.24
C GLN A 9 -8.47 11.69 -4.72
N LEU A 10 -8.09 10.87 -3.74
CA LEU A 10 -6.71 10.84 -3.26
C LEU A 10 -5.73 10.43 -4.36
N PHE A 11 -6.08 9.44 -5.20
CA PHE A 11 -5.26 9.03 -6.34
C PHE A 11 -5.04 10.20 -7.29
N ASN A 12 -6.10 10.87 -7.72
CA ASN A 12 -6.02 12.01 -8.64
C ASN A 12 -5.18 13.16 -8.06
N LEU A 13 -5.35 13.46 -6.78
CA LEU A 13 -4.59 14.51 -6.09
C LEU A 13 -3.12 14.14 -5.87
N ALA A 14 -2.79 12.86 -5.72
CA ALA A 14 -1.41 12.40 -5.62
C ALA A 14 -0.59 12.69 -6.91
N TYR A 15 -1.27 12.89 -8.05
CA TYR A 15 -0.66 13.30 -9.32
C TYR A 15 -0.91 14.77 -9.68
N SER A 16 -1.47 15.56 -8.76
CA SER A 16 -1.67 16.99 -8.98
C SER A 16 -0.35 17.75 -8.98
N GLN A 17 -0.32 18.92 -9.65
CA GLN A 17 0.84 19.80 -9.63
C GLN A 17 1.22 20.21 -8.20
N GLU A 18 0.24 20.42 -7.31
CA GLU A 18 0.49 20.76 -5.91
C GLU A 18 1.26 19.65 -5.17
N MET A 19 0.95 18.38 -5.44
CA MET A 19 1.69 17.24 -4.87
C MET A 19 3.09 17.13 -5.47
N ILE A 20 3.24 17.35 -6.78
CA ILE A 20 4.53 17.34 -7.47
C ILE A 20 5.44 18.44 -6.93
N ASP A 21 4.92 19.66 -6.77
CA ASP A 21 5.65 20.80 -6.20
C ASP A 21 6.04 20.50 -4.75
N PHE A 22 5.15 19.89 -3.97
CA PHE A 22 5.45 19.46 -2.61
C PHE A 22 6.59 18.44 -2.56
N ILE A 23 6.53 17.38 -3.37
CA ILE A 23 7.60 16.35 -3.42
C ILE A 23 8.92 16.98 -3.86
N THR A 24 8.89 17.84 -4.88
CA THR A 24 10.08 18.56 -5.37
C THR A 24 10.67 19.45 -4.29
N SER A 25 9.86 20.05 -3.43
CA SER A 25 10.34 20.85 -2.29
C SER A 25 11.08 20.02 -1.22
N LEU A 26 10.98 18.69 -1.27
CA LEU A 26 11.76 17.78 -0.41
C LEU A 26 13.18 17.53 -0.95
N ASP A 27 13.57 18.18 -2.05
CA ASP A 27 14.91 18.06 -2.62
C ASP A 27 16.00 18.49 -1.63
N GLY A 28 17.14 17.80 -1.67
CA GLY A 28 18.23 17.97 -0.69
C GLY A 28 18.04 17.26 0.65
N ALA A 29 16.91 16.59 0.90
CA ALA A 29 16.66 15.83 2.12
C ALA A 29 16.91 14.31 1.97
N SER A 30 17.94 13.92 1.21
CA SER A 30 18.26 12.50 1.00
C SER A 30 18.62 11.79 2.30
N SER A 31 18.14 10.56 2.46
CA SER A 31 18.27 9.77 3.69
C SER A 31 18.34 8.27 3.39
N ASP A 32 19.18 7.54 4.12
CA ASP A 32 19.22 6.07 4.05
C ASP A 32 17.96 5.44 4.68
N GLU A 33 17.35 6.15 5.64
CA GLU A 33 16.11 5.79 6.31
C GLU A 33 14.89 6.48 5.70
N TRP A 34 13.74 5.83 5.76
CA TRP A 34 12.46 6.41 5.36
C TRP A 34 12.09 7.57 6.29
N ARG A 35 11.86 8.75 5.71
CA ARG A 35 11.29 9.90 6.40
C ARG A 35 9.82 10.05 6.03
N MET A 36 9.05 10.68 6.91
CA MET A 36 7.65 11.00 6.65
C MET A 36 7.43 12.50 6.77
N LYS A 37 6.68 13.06 5.82
CA LYS A 37 6.07 14.39 5.94
C LYS A 37 4.58 14.29 5.72
N VAL A 38 3.84 15.17 6.38
CA VAL A 38 2.41 15.30 6.20
C VAL A 38 2.16 16.56 5.37
N THR A 39 1.30 16.44 4.35
CA THR A 39 0.82 17.57 3.58
C THR A 39 -0.69 17.50 3.42
N ALA A 40 -1.31 18.64 3.14
CA ALA A 40 -2.73 18.72 2.83
C ALA A 40 -2.90 19.37 1.45
N ILE A 41 -3.47 18.63 0.51
CA ILE A 41 -3.78 19.11 -0.84
C ILE A 41 -5.30 19.18 -0.97
N GLN A 42 -5.82 20.37 -1.22
CA GLN A 42 -7.26 20.62 -1.38
C GLN A 42 -8.14 20.05 -0.23
N GLY A 43 -7.63 20.09 1.00
CA GLY A 43 -8.31 19.58 2.20
C GLY A 43 -8.15 18.07 2.45
N TYR A 44 -7.40 17.36 1.60
CA TYR A 44 -7.06 15.94 1.77
C TYR A 44 -5.65 15.80 2.34
N TYR A 45 -5.51 15.00 3.40
CA TYR A 45 -4.24 14.78 4.05
C TYR A 45 -3.50 13.58 3.47
N PHE A 46 -2.20 13.77 3.24
CA PHE A 46 -1.30 12.76 2.71
C PHE A 46 -0.11 12.58 3.65
N PHE A 47 0.23 11.32 3.89
CA PHE A 47 1.52 10.92 4.41
C PHE A 47 2.43 10.62 3.22
N VAL A 48 3.47 11.44 3.05
CA VAL A 48 4.50 11.25 2.03
C VAL A 48 5.72 10.65 2.70
N PHE A 49 6.02 9.41 2.34
CA PHE A 49 7.20 8.70 2.78
C PHE A 49 8.26 8.85 1.72
N TYR A 50 9.47 9.26 2.10
CA TYR A 50 10.54 9.51 1.14
C TYR A 50 11.92 9.19 1.73
N LYS A 51 12.79 8.69 0.87
CA LYS A 51 14.25 8.68 1.06
C LYS A 51 14.92 9.77 0.23
N SER A 52 14.33 10.10 -0.91
CA SER A 52 14.72 11.20 -1.81
C SER A 52 13.51 11.59 -2.67
N THR A 53 13.64 12.64 -3.47
CA THR A 53 12.63 13.05 -4.46
C THR A 53 12.33 11.99 -5.52
N ASN A 54 13.26 11.05 -5.75
CA ASN A 54 13.10 9.94 -6.70
C ASN A 54 12.69 8.62 -6.01
N GLN A 55 12.63 8.60 -4.69
CA GLN A 55 12.30 7.41 -3.91
C GLN A 55 11.30 7.79 -2.83
N PHE A 56 10.03 7.75 -3.18
CA PHE A 56 8.91 8.10 -2.31
C PHE A 56 7.69 7.23 -2.59
N PHE A 57 6.80 7.14 -1.61
CA PHE A 57 5.44 6.62 -1.79
C PHE A 57 4.45 7.43 -0.97
N ILE A 58 3.20 7.43 -1.42
CA ILE A 58 2.14 8.29 -0.88
C ILE A 58 1.06 7.42 -0.27
N VAL A 59 0.61 7.82 0.92
CA VAL A 59 -0.48 7.18 1.63
C VAL A 59 -1.48 8.24 2.06
N GLY A 60 -2.73 8.12 1.61
CA GLY A 60 -3.84 8.85 2.20
C GLY A 60 -4.40 8.12 3.41
N TYR A 61 -5.11 8.82 4.28
CA TYR A 61 -5.82 8.20 5.41
C TYR A 61 -7.29 8.60 5.43
N MET A 62 -8.13 7.66 5.82
CA MET A 62 -9.54 7.91 6.05
C MET A 62 -9.94 7.34 7.41
N ARG A 63 -10.38 8.22 8.31
CA ARG A 63 -10.95 7.79 9.59
C ARG A 63 -12.40 7.36 9.37
N ARG A 64 -12.74 6.14 9.77
CA ARG A 64 -14.12 5.69 9.85
C ARG A 64 -14.74 6.13 11.18
N GLY A 65 -16.05 6.32 11.19
CA GLY A 65 -16.81 6.79 12.36
C GLY A 65 -16.73 5.89 13.61
N ASN A 66 -16.21 4.66 13.47
CA ASN A 66 -16.07 3.67 14.55
C ASN A 66 -14.63 3.58 15.11
N ASN A 67 -13.83 4.65 15.01
CA ASN A 67 -12.42 4.68 15.43
C ASN A 67 -11.49 3.70 14.68
N THR A 68 -11.93 3.14 13.55
CA THR A 68 -11.03 2.40 12.65
C THR A 68 -10.51 3.34 11.57
N THR A 69 -9.29 3.11 11.11
CA THR A 69 -8.67 3.91 10.04
C THR A 69 -8.36 3.00 8.86
N ASP A 70 -8.70 3.45 7.67
CA ASP A 70 -8.20 2.85 6.44
C ASP A 70 -7.10 3.73 5.86
N PHE A 71 -6.13 3.07 5.26
CA PHE A 71 -5.03 3.70 4.54
C PHE A 71 -5.25 3.47 3.06
N VAL A 72 -5.02 4.50 2.26
CA VAL A 72 -5.05 4.40 0.80
C VAL A 72 -3.61 4.48 0.33
N TYR A 73 -3.02 3.33 0.04
CA TYR A 73 -1.69 3.23 -0.54
C TYR A 73 -1.77 3.53 -2.04
N ILE A 74 -0.99 4.50 -2.52
CA ILE A 74 -1.04 4.95 -3.91
C ILE A 74 0.28 4.61 -4.58
N ASN A 75 0.20 3.89 -5.70
CA ASN A 75 1.32 3.69 -6.62
C ASN A 75 1.00 4.30 -7.99
N LEU A 76 1.92 4.11 -8.95
CA LEU A 76 1.84 4.61 -10.33
C LEU A 76 0.49 4.38 -11.01
N ASN A 77 -0.15 3.23 -10.77
CA ASN A 77 -1.30 2.79 -11.55
C ASN A 77 -2.58 2.66 -10.73
N ASN A 78 -2.47 2.46 -9.42
CA ASN A 78 -3.58 2.04 -8.59
C ASN A 78 -3.53 2.68 -7.19
N ALA A 79 -4.72 2.77 -6.59
CA ALA A 79 -4.92 3.03 -5.18
C ALA A 79 -5.44 1.76 -4.50
N PHE A 80 -4.75 1.34 -3.45
CA PHE A 80 -5.11 0.19 -2.63
C PHE A 80 -5.63 0.67 -1.28
N ILE A 81 -6.89 0.40 -1.00
CA ILE A 81 -7.48 0.58 0.32
C ILE A 81 -7.02 -0.59 1.19
N LEU A 82 -6.24 -0.27 2.21
CA LEU A 82 -5.67 -1.19 3.19
C LEU A 82 -6.26 -0.87 4.56
N SER A 83 -7.17 -1.74 5.01
CA SER A 83 -7.75 -1.57 6.34
C SER A 83 -6.72 -1.81 7.45
N GLN A 84 -6.90 -1.15 8.59
CA GLN A 84 -6.10 -1.41 9.79
C GLN A 84 -6.08 -2.91 10.16
N HIS A 85 -7.18 -3.64 9.96
CA HIS A 85 -7.25 -5.08 10.21
C HIS A 85 -6.37 -5.90 9.26
N LEU A 86 -6.34 -5.52 7.97
CA LEU A 86 -5.45 -6.13 6.99
C LEU A 86 -3.98 -5.89 7.37
N LEU A 87 -3.61 -4.65 7.68
CA LEU A 87 -2.25 -4.30 8.08
C LEU A 87 -1.83 -5.06 9.35
N SER A 88 -2.74 -5.22 10.31
CA SER A 88 -2.49 -6.05 11.50
C SER A 88 -2.24 -7.52 11.15
N ARG A 89 -3.03 -8.10 10.23
CA ARG A 89 -2.82 -9.49 9.76
C ARG A 89 -1.50 -9.65 9.03
N PHE A 90 -1.14 -8.70 8.17
CA PHE A 90 0.16 -8.68 7.50
C PHE A 90 1.28 -8.72 8.54
N ARG A 91 1.22 -7.81 9.51
CA ARG A 91 2.26 -7.67 10.53
C ARG A 91 2.45 -8.95 11.35
N LYS A 92 1.36 -9.58 11.79
CA LYS A 92 1.40 -10.85 12.55
C LYS A 92 2.11 -11.98 11.81
N ARG A 93 2.13 -11.96 10.47
CA ARG A 93 2.71 -13.02 9.65
C ARG A 93 4.12 -12.70 9.16
N VAL A 94 4.43 -11.41 8.96
CA VAL A 94 5.71 -10.98 8.38
C VAL A 94 6.70 -10.50 9.45
N ILE A 95 6.22 -9.79 10.48
CA ILE A 95 7.06 -9.27 11.56
C ILE A 95 6.90 -10.22 12.75
N ALA A 96 7.74 -11.26 12.78
CA ALA A 96 7.73 -12.31 13.80
C ALA A 96 8.26 -11.86 15.18
N ASP A 97 8.39 -10.56 15.46
CA ASP A 97 9.11 -10.05 16.64
C ASP A 97 8.30 -10.05 17.95
N GLY A 98 7.22 -10.84 18.06
CA GLY A 98 6.53 -11.06 19.34
C GLY A 98 5.84 -9.83 19.97
N ILE A 99 5.86 -8.67 19.32
CA ILE A 99 5.17 -7.46 19.79
C ILE A 99 3.66 -7.70 19.73
N LYS A 100 3.01 -7.79 20.90
CA LYS A 100 1.57 -7.89 21.03
C LYS A 100 0.95 -6.50 20.80
N TYR A 101 0.05 -6.41 19.83
CA TYR A 101 -0.65 -5.16 19.52
C TYR A 101 -1.98 -5.06 20.23
N ASP A 102 -2.21 -3.90 20.83
CA ASP A 102 -3.54 -3.48 21.21
C ASP A 102 -4.20 -2.79 20.00
N LEU A 103 -5.08 -3.53 19.31
CA LEU A 103 -5.93 -2.96 18.24
C LEU A 103 -6.91 -1.90 18.77
N ARG A 104 -7.01 -1.75 20.09
CA ARG A 104 -7.77 -0.71 20.81
C ARG A 104 -6.84 0.34 21.45
N GLY A 105 -5.55 0.32 21.10
CA GLY A 105 -4.55 1.26 21.58
C GLY A 105 -4.83 2.70 21.16
N ARG A 106 -3.96 3.63 21.57
CA ARG A 106 -4.15 5.05 21.23
C ARG A 106 -3.92 5.25 19.73
N MET A 107 -4.58 6.27 19.16
CA MET A 107 -4.56 6.56 17.72
C MET A 107 -3.13 6.68 17.15
N PHE A 108 -2.19 7.24 17.93
CA PHE A 108 -0.79 7.35 17.53
C PHE A 108 -0.09 5.99 17.40
N ASP A 109 -0.35 5.05 18.31
CA ASP A 109 0.21 3.70 18.26
C ASP A 109 -0.31 2.95 17.01
N ILE A 110 -1.60 3.10 16.71
CA ILE A 110 -2.24 2.52 15.51
C ILE A 110 -1.58 3.07 14.25
N LEU A 111 -1.38 4.39 14.18
CA LEU A 111 -0.75 5.06 13.05
C LEU A 111 0.70 4.59 12.87
N GLU A 112 1.52 4.65 13.91
CA GLU A 112 2.93 4.22 13.89
C GLU A 112 3.06 2.78 13.36
N HIS A 113 2.25 1.87 13.87
CA HIS A 113 2.27 0.47 13.47
C HIS A 113 1.82 0.24 12.03
N SER A 114 0.83 1.01 11.57
CA SER A 114 0.34 0.95 10.19
C SER A 114 1.39 1.51 9.24
N ILE A 115 2.04 2.60 9.62
CA ILE A 115 3.14 3.23 8.90
C ILE A 115 4.32 2.27 8.75
N GLN A 116 4.77 1.63 9.83
CA GLN A 116 5.85 0.65 9.76
C GLN A 116 5.51 -0.51 8.82
N THR A 117 4.24 -0.93 8.82
CA THR A 117 3.76 -1.99 7.92
C THR A 117 3.79 -1.53 6.46
N LEU A 118 3.35 -0.30 6.19
CA LEU A 118 3.38 0.30 4.84
C LEU A 118 4.82 0.49 4.34
N ILE A 119 5.74 0.92 5.20
CA ILE A 119 7.19 0.98 4.90
C ILE A 119 7.76 -0.40 4.57
N ASN A 120 7.24 -1.48 5.16
CA ASN A 120 7.69 -2.82 4.82
C ASN A 120 7.12 -3.30 3.48
N ILE A 121 5.86 -2.98 3.19
CA ILE A 121 5.18 -3.32 1.93
C ILE A 121 5.69 -2.47 0.75
N ASN A 122 6.28 -1.31 1.07
CA ASN A 122 6.86 -0.28 0.22
C ASN A 122 7.17 -0.69 -1.24
N GLU A 123 6.44 -0.03 -2.13
CA GLU A 123 6.50 -0.05 -3.60
C GLU A 123 6.25 -1.36 -4.32
N GLU A 124 6.11 -2.46 -3.58
CA GLU A 124 5.98 -3.78 -4.16
C GLU A 124 4.53 -4.28 -4.18
N ILE A 125 3.54 -3.39 -4.07
CA ILE A 125 2.15 -3.76 -4.34
C ILE A 125 1.88 -3.66 -5.84
N TYR A 126 1.73 -4.81 -6.48
CA TYR A 126 1.41 -4.91 -7.91
C TYR A 126 0.09 -5.64 -8.11
N LEU A 127 -0.83 -5.08 -8.88
CA LEU A 127 -2.05 -5.80 -9.24
C LEU A 127 -1.71 -6.92 -10.22
N CYS A 128 -1.95 -8.18 -9.85
CA CYS A 128 -1.54 -9.34 -10.64
C CYS A 128 -2.20 -9.40 -12.03
N ASN A 129 -3.41 -8.84 -12.17
CA ASN A 129 -4.23 -8.93 -13.38
C ASN A 129 -3.94 -7.83 -14.42
N THR A 130 -2.80 -7.14 -14.31
CA THR A 130 -2.39 -6.06 -15.23
C THR A 130 -1.28 -6.54 -16.16
N GLY A 131 -1.60 -7.30 -17.22
CA GLY A 131 -0.61 -7.78 -18.22
C GLY A 131 0.52 -8.70 -17.71
N ILE A 132 0.63 -8.87 -16.39
CA ILE A 132 1.63 -9.68 -15.69
C ILE A 132 1.08 -11.10 -15.46
N SER A 133 -0.23 -11.30 -15.28
CA SER A 133 -0.82 -12.64 -15.25
C SER A 133 -2.32 -12.64 -15.57
N ASP A 134 -2.70 -13.11 -16.75
CA ASP A 134 -4.10 -13.19 -17.20
C ASP A 134 -4.86 -14.44 -16.68
N LYS A 135 -4.25 -15.23 -15.78
CA LYS A 135 -4.78 -16.53 -15.35
C LYS A 135 -5.96 -16.47 -14.35
N TYR A 136 -6.35 -15.29 -13.85
CA TYR A 136 -7.27 -15.17 -12.71
C TYR A 136 -8.39 -14.12 -12.92
N ASN A 137 -9.06 -14.16 -14.08
CA ASN A 137 -10.07 -13.18 -14.50
C ASN A 137 -11.18 -12.85 -13.48
N ASP A 138 -11.52 -13.77 -12.56
CA ASP A 138 -12.59 -13.54 -11.57
C ASP A 138 -12.09 -13.10 -10.18
N ASN A 139 -10.80 -13.26 -9.87
CA ASN A 139 -10.23 -12.94 -8.55
C ASN A 139 -8.98 -12.07 -8.70
N TYR A 140 -9.10 -10.81 -8.30
CA TYR A 140 -7.96 -9.89 -8.28
C TYR A 140 -7.11 -10.15 -7.05
N PHE A 141 -5.80 -10.25 -7.26
CA PHE A 141 -4.81 -10.25 -6.19
C PHE A 141 -3.87 -9.06 -6.38
N ALA A 142 -3.51 -8.43 -5.27
CA ALA A 142 -2.33 -7.58 -5.22
C ALA A 142 -1.15 -8.43 -4.70
N TRP A 143 -0.10 -8.50 -5.50
CA TRP A 143 1.15 -9.13 -5.16
C TRP A 143 1.96 -8.26 -4.22
N THR A 144 2.67 -8.88 -3.29
CA THR A 144 3.74 -8.29 -2.48
C THR A 144 4.87 -9.32 -2.37
N LYS A 145 6.11 -8.92 -2.07
CA LYS A 145 7.19 -9.88 -1.82
C LYS A 145 6.91 -10.85 -0.66
N PHE A 146 5.96 -10.53 0.22
CA PHE A 146 5.62 -11.34 1.39
C PHE A 146 4.42 -12.25 1.17
N GLY A 147 3.71 -12.11 0.06
CA GLY A 147 2.54 -12.92 -0.26
C GLY A 147 1.51 -12.18 -1.09
N LEU A 148 0.26 -12.64 -1.05
CA LEU A 148 -0.85 -12.08 -1.83
C LEU A 148 -1.91 -11.41 -0.94
N ILE A 149 -2.49 -10.34 -1.45
CA ILE A 149 -3.66 -9.67 -0.89
C ILE A 149 -4.82 -9.90 -1.88
N PRO A 150 -5.85 -10.69 -1.53
CA PRO A 150 -7.07 -10.72 -2.35
C PRO A 150 -7.74 -9.34 -2.30
N VAL A 151 -8.08 -8.80 -3.45
CA VAL A 151 -8.67 -7.45 -3.58
C VAL A 151 -10.04 -7.48 -4.26
N ILE A 152 -10.92 -6.61 -3.80
CA ILE A 152 -12.18 -6.28 -4.46
C ILE A 152 -11.94 -5.04 -5.32
N ARG A 153 -12.33 -5.09 -6.60
CA ARG A 153 -12.25 -3.95 -7.50
C ARG A 153 -13.44 -3.01 -7.27
N TYR A 154 -13.17 -1.74 -6.99
CA TYR A 154 -14.21 -0.70 -6.95
C TYR A 154 -14.26 0.09 -8.26
N SER A 155 -13.12 0.29 -8.91
CA SER A 155 -13.02 0.93 -10.23
C SER A 155 -11.78 0.44 -10.98
N ASP A 156 -11.42 1.10 -12.08
CA ASP A 156 -10.24 0.75 -12.89
C ASP A 156 -8.93 0.99 -12.12
N ILE A 157 -8.95 1.91 -11.16
CA ILE A 157 -7.78 2.34 -10.40
C ILE A 157 -7.88 2.01 -8.91
N VAL A 158 -9.08 1.83 -8.34
CA VAL A 158 -9.25 1.57 -6.90
C VAL A 158 -9.55 0.11 -6.60
N PHE A 159 -8.75 -0.45 -5.68
CA PHE A 159 -8.85 -1.82 -5.21
C PHE A 159 -8.86 -1.86 -3.68
N CYS A 160 -9.63 -2.75 -3.08
CA CYS A 160 -9.78 -2.88 -1.64
C CYS A 160 -9.26 -4.23 -1.15
N GLY A 161 -8.21 -4.21 -0.34
CA GLY A 161 -7.64 -5.40 0.25
C GLY A 161 -8.55 -6.00 1.32
N THR A 162 -8.80 -7.30 1.21
CA THR A 162 -9.70 -8.02 2.13
C THR A 162 -8.95 -8.70 3.28
N THR A 163 -7.78 -9.26 2.99
CA THR A 163 -6.89 -9.93 3.96
C THR A 163 -5.48 -10.02 3.36
N PHE A 164 -4.53 -10.52 4.14
CA PHE A 164 -3.22 -10.92 3.65
C PHE A 164 -3.09 -12.45 3.70
N ILE A 165 -2.36 -13.04 2.75
CA ILE A 165 -1.96 -14.46 2.69
C ILE A 165 -0.45 -14.48 2.48
N SER A 166 0.32 -14.98 3.44
CA SER A 166 1.79 -15.01 3.36
C SER A 166 2.26 -16.11 2.41
N VAL A 167 3.47 -15.98 1.84
CA VAL A 167 4.02 -16.93 0.84
C VAL A 167 3.95 -18.39 1.30
N ASP A 168 4.27 -18.64 2.57
CA ASP A 168 4.27 -19.97 3.20
C ASP A 168 2.85 -20.57 3.35
N MET A 169 1.82 -19.74 3.26
CA MET A 169 0.42 -20.13 3.38
C MET A 169 -0.33 -20.15 2.03
N LEU A 170 0.35 -19.87 0.91
CA LEU A 170 -0.27 -19.91 -0.40
C LEU A 170 -0.57 -21.36 -0.80
N ASN A 171 -1.76 -21.59 -1.35
CA ASN A 171 -2.02 -22.85 -2.05
C ASN A 171 -1.25 -22.93 -3.38
N GLU A 172 -1.22 -24.09 -4.02
CA GLU A 172 -0.45 -24.33 -5.25
C GLU A 172 -0.73 -23.29 -6.34
N LYS A 173 -2.01 -23.01 -6.63
CA LYS A 173 -2.43 -22.01 -7.63
C LYS A 173 -1.96 -20.59 -7.28
N GLN A 174 -2.13 -20.20 -6.02
CA GLN A 174 -1.69 -18.89 -5.53
C GLN A 174 -0.17 -18.76 -5.56
N LYS A 175 0.55 -19.84 -5.28
CA LYS A 175 2.01 -19.87 -5.33
C LYS A 175 2.51 -19.73 -6.76
N GLU A 176 1.93 -20.45 -7.71
CA GLU A 176 2.20 -20.28 -9.15
C GLU A 176 1.96 -18.84 -9.62
N LEU A 177 0.86 -18.21 -9.19
CA LEU A 177 0.59 -16.80 -9.49
C LEU A 177 1.68 -15.89 -8.92
N TRP A 178 2.02 -16.10 -7.65
CA TRP A 178 3.02 -15.30 -6.95
C TRP A 178 4.40 -15.43 -7.63
N ASP A 179 4.82 -16.64 -7.98
CA ASP A 179 6.10 -16.90 -8.65
C ASP A 179 6.13 -16.34 -10.09
N SER A 180 5.02 -16.43 -10.81
CA SER A 180 4.89 -15.84 -12.16
C SER A 180 5.01 -14.33 -12.14
N VAL A 181 4.34 -13.66 -11.20
CA VAL A 181 4.42 -12.20 -11.04
C VAL A 181 5.83 -11.80 -10.60
N HIS A 182 6.40 -12.49 -9.62
CA HIS A 182 7.77 -12.26 -9.15
C HIS A 182 8.80 -12.35 -10.30
N SER A 183 8.69 -13.38 -11.14
CA SER A 183 9.60 -13.57 -12.29
C SER A 183 9.52 -12.43 -13.30
N LYS A 184 8.30 -11.98 -13.64
CA LYS A 184 8.11 -10.83 -14.54
C LYS A 184 8.63 -9.53 -13.94
N LEU A 185 8.39 -9.30 -12.65
CA LEU A 185 8.92 -8.11 -11.97
C LEU A 185 10.46 -8.10 -11.95
N LEU A 186 11.11 -9.27 -11.86
CA LEU A 186 12.56 -9.40 -12.02
C LEU A 186 13.02 -9.10 -13.45
N GLU A 187 12.35 -9.66 -14.46
CA GLU A 187 12.66 -9.43 -15.89
C GLU A 187 12.59 -7.93 -16.24
N HIS A 188 11.58 -7.24 -15.75
CA HIS A 188 11.39 -5.79 -15.96
C HIS A 188 12.22 -4.91 -15.01
N LYS A 189 13.03 -5.49 -14.11
CA LYS A 189 13.81 -4.76 -13.08
C LYS A 189 12.96 -3.84 -12.20
N LEU A 190 11.73 -4.27 -11.91
CA LEU A 190 10.77 -3.55 -11.07
C LEU A 190 10.87 -3.94 -9.60
N LEU A 191 11.54 -5.05 -9.27
CA LEU A 191 11.89 -5.36 -7.88
C LEU A 191 13.13 -4.56 -7.49
N ARG A 192 13.03 -3.87 -6.36
CA ARG A 192 14.17 -3.18 -5.77
C ARG A 192 15.02 -4.21 -5.03
N LYS A 193 16.35 -4.09 -5.16
CA LYS A 193 17.32 -4.90 -4.41
C LYS A 193 17.33 -4.54 -2.93
#